data_AF-A0A7D5MI61-F1
#
_entry.id   AF-A0A7D5MI61-F1
#
_cell.length_a   1.000
_cell.length_b   1.000
_cell.length_c   1.000
_cell.angle_alpha   90.00
_cell.angle_beta   90.00
_cell.angle_gamma   90.00
#
_symmetry.space_group_name_H-M   'P 1'
#
loop_
_entity.id
_entity.type
_entity.pdbx_description
1 polymer ?
#
loop_
_entity_poly.entity_id
_entity_poly.type
_entity_poly.pdbx_seq_one_letter_code
_entity_poly.pdbx_strand_id
1 'polypeptide(L)' 'MIVYNLQGQQVKQIKNISGQTVTLRRDNLPAGLYVIHLTQDNKTITTDKLIITD' A
#
# COMPACT_ATOMS: atom_id res chain seq x y z
N MET A 1 -0.55 -4.12 -5.69
CA MET A 1 -0.06 -3.34 -4.54
C MET A 1 -0.81 -3.76 -3.29
N ILE A 2 -0.11 -4.00 -2.20
CA ILE A 2 -0.67 -4.40 -0.91
C ILE A 2 -0.20 -3.38 0.14
N VAL A 3 -1.09 -2.96 1.02
CA VAL A 3 -0.79 -2.06 2.13
C VAL A 3 -0.93 -2.82 3.44
N TYR A 4 0.10 -2.74 4.27
CA TYR A 4 0.16 -3.35 5.59
C TYR A 4 0.23 -2.28 6.67
N ASN A 5 -0.42 -2.50 7.81
CA ASN A 5 -0.15 -1.73 9.02
C ASN A 5 1.13 -2.24 9.74
N LEU A 6 1.55 -1.58 10.81
CA LEU A 6 2.73 -2.00 11.58
C LEU A 6 2.59 -3.34 12.29
N GLN A 7 1.37 -3.88 12.42
CA GLN A 7 1.15 -5.23 12.94
C GLN A 7 1.34 -6.30 11.85
N GLY A 8 1.69 -5.92 10.62
CA GLY A 8 1.85 -6.83 9.49
C GLY A 8 0.53 -7.29 8.88
N GLN A 9 -0.60 -6.70 9.27
CA GLN A 9 -1.90 -7.06 8.73
C GLN A 9 -2.11 -6.36 7.39
N GLN A 10 -2.59 -7.10 6.38
CA GLN A 10 -3.03 -6.50 5.12
C GLN A 10 -4.30 -5.68 5.37
N VAL A 11 -4.20 -4.36 5.21
CA VAL A 11 -5.33 -3.43 5.40
C VAL A 11 -5.94 -2.96 4.09
N LYS A 12 -5.21 -3.09 2.96
CA LYS A 12 -5.72 -2.75 1.63
C LYS A 12 -4.99 -3.49 0.52
N GLN A 13 -5.72 -3.77 -0.57
CA GLN A 13 -5.15 -4.33 -1.79
C GLN A 13 -5.67 -3.58 -3.03
N ILE A 14 -4.76 -3.24 -3.94
CA ILE A 14 -5.06 -2.70 -5.27
C ILE A 14 -4.50 -3.68 -6.30
N LYS A 15 -5.38 -4.20 -7.17
CA LYS A 15 -5.06 -5.14 -8.26
C LYS A 15 -5.12 -4.44 -9.61
N ASN A 16 -4.63 -5.12 -10.65
CA ASN A 16 -4.73 -4.68 -12.05
C ASN A 16 -4.15 -3.26 -12.27
N ILE A 17 -2.98 -3.01 -11.68
CA ILE A 17 -2.27 -1.73 -11.84
C ILE A 17 -1.57 -1.73 -13.20
N SER A 18 -1.81 -0.67 -13.97
CA SER A 18 -1.17 -0.44 -15.27
C SER A 18 -0.78 1.03 -15.39
N GLY A 19 0.23 1.35 -16.21
CA GLY A 19 0.72 2.72 -16.39
C GLY A 19 1.77 3.12 -15.36
N GLN A 20 2.07 4.41 -15.29
CA GLN A 20 3.17 4.95 -14.48
C GLN A 20 2.73 5.52 -13.13
N THR A 21 1.43 5.61 -12.88
CA THR A 21 0.87 6.22 -11.65
C THR A 21 -0.24 5.35 -11.10
N VAL A 22 -0.26 5.18 -9.77
CA VAL A 22 -1.32 4.52 -9.03
C VAL A 22 -1.84 5.44 -7.93
N THR A 23 -3.16 5.54 -7.78
CA THR A 23 -3.78 6.32 -6.71
C THR A 23 -4.18 5.43 -5.54
N LEU A 24 -3.55 5.64 -4.38
CA LEU A 24 -4.00 5.07 -3.11
C LEU A 24 -5.01 6.02 -2.45
N ARG A 25 -6.29 5.66 -2.43
CA ARG A 25 -7.31 6.40 -1.66
C ARG A 25 -7.17 6.07 -0.17
N ARG A 26 -7.16 7.08 0.70
CA ARG A 26 -7.08 6.90 2.17
C ARG A 26 -8.27 6.13 2.72
N ASP A 27 -9.49 6.37 2.21
CA ASP A 27 -10.75 5.82 2.72
C ASP A 27 -10.81 5.93 4.26
N ASN A 28 -11.06 4.81 4.96
CA ASN A 28 -11.15 4.75 6.42
C ASN A 28 -9.83 4.33 7.08
N LEU A 29 -8.68 4.42 6.40
CA LEU A 29 -7.40 4.12 7.02
C LEU A 29 -7.10 5.16 8.11
N PRO A 30 -6.92 4.72 9.38
CA PRO A 30 -6.64 5.63 10.47
C PRO A 30 -5.26 6.29 10.30
N ALA A 31 -5.02 7.37 11.03
CA ALA A 31 -3.68 7.93 11.18
C ALA A 31 -2.72 6.84 11.71
N GLY A 32 -1.50 6.82 11.19
CA GLY A 32 -0.53 5.78 11.51
C GLY A 32 0.48 5.53 10.40
N LEU A 33 1.32 4.52 10.62
CA LEU A 33 2.36 4.12 9.70
C LEU A 33 1.99 2.85 8.94
N TYR A 34 2.26 2.87 7.65
CA TYR A 34 1.93 1.81 6.70
C TYR A 34 3.12 1.47 5.82
N VAL A 35 3.19 0.20 5.44
CA VAL A 35 4.15 -0.31 4.45
C VAL A 35 3.39 -0.70 3.20
N ILE A 36 3.84 -0.21 2.06
CA ILE A 36 3.24 -0.46 0.75
C ILE A 36 4.17 -1.37 -0.04
N HIS A 37 3.67 -2.51 -0.48
CA HIS A 37 4.38 -3.41 -1.41
C HIS A 37 3.74 -3.33 -2.79
N LEU A 38 4.51 -2.89 -3.79
CA LEU A 38 4.16 -3.08 -5.19
C LEU A 38 4.75 -4.42 -5.66
N THR A 39 3.88 -5.31 -6.12
CA THR A 39 4.25 -6.66 -6.53
C THR A 39 3.87 -6.89 -7.99
N GLN A 40 4.76 -7.53 -8.74
CA GLN A 40 4.52 -8.03 -10.09
C GLN A 40 4.99 -9.49 -10.14
N ASP A 41 4.18 -10.39 -10.70
CA ASP A 41 4.48 -11.83 -10.80
C ASP A 41 4.94 -12.45 -9.47
N ASN A 42 4.21 -12.11 -8.40
CA ASN A 42 4.49 -12.50 -7.01
C ASN A 42 5.84 -12.05 -6.44
N LYS A 43 6.56 -11.15 -7.12
CA LYS A 43 7.79 -10.53 -6.62
C LYS A 43 7.53 -9.08 -6.24
N THR A 44 8.02 -8.68 -5.07
CA THR A 44 8.01 -7.25 -4.69
C THR A 44 9.02 -6.51 -5.54
N ILE A 45 8.54 -5.53 -6.31
CA ILE A 45 9.38 -4.67 -7.16
C ILE A 45 9.73 -3.35 -6.47
N THR A 46 8.91 -2.91 -5.52
CA THR A 46 9.17 -1.71 -4.70
C THR A 46 8.44 -1.83 -3.38
N THR A 47 9.10 -1.32 -2.33
CA THR A 47 8.51 -1.11 -1.01
C THR A 47 8.59 0.37 -0.66
N ASP A 48 7.50 0.92 -0.14
CA ASP A 48 7.44 2.30 0.31
C ASP A 48 6.77 2.41 1.69
N LYS A 49 7.00 3.53 2.37
CA LYS A 49 6.50 3.81 3.71
C LYS A 49 5.59 5.03 3.67
N LEU A 50 4.34 4.85 4.08
CA LEU A 50 3.35 5.92 4.17
C LEU A 50 3.04 6.24 5.63
N ILE A 51 3.19 7.52 6.00
CA ILE A 51 2.69 8.05 7.27
C ILE A 51 1.42 8.84 6.97
N ILE A 52 0.32 8.50 7.64
CA ILE A 52 -0.92 9.26 7.61
C ILE A 52 -1.02 10.05 8.93
N THR A 53 -1.08 11.37 8.83
CA THR A 53 -1.38 12.30 9.92
C THR A 53 -2.65 13.09 9.58
N ASP A 54 -3.31 13.62 10.60
CA ASP A 54 -4.42 14.57 10.44
C ASP A 54 -3.93 16.02 10.44
#